data_AF-A0A3D8M640-F1
#
_entry.id   AF-A0A3D8M640-F1
#
_cell.length_a   1.000
_cell.length_b   1.000
_cell.length_c   1.000
_cell.angle_alpha   90.00
_cell.angle_beta   90.00
_cell.angle_gamma   90.00
#
_symmetry.space_group_name_H-M   'P 1'
#
loop_
_entity.id
_entity.type
_entity.pdbx_description
1 polymer ?
#
loop_
_entity_poly.entity_id
_entity_poly.type
_entity_poly.pdbx_seq_one_letter_code
_entity_poly.pdbx_strand_id
1 'polypeptide(L)' 'PQQNAYIERHNRTMRYSWVSKHLFESIEEVQDYATKWLWFYNHERPHKANGGKPPLMAA' A
#
# COMPACT_ATOMS: atom_id res chain seq x y z
N PRO A 1 -4.38 -14.58 15.54
CA PRO A 1 -5.27 -14.87 14.37
C PRO A 1 -5.79 -13.63 13.63
N GLN A 2 -6.32 -12.61 14.32
CA GLN A 2 -6.89 -11.41 13.69
C GLN A 2 -5.85 -10.46 13.07
N GLN A 3 -4.66 -10.35 13.68
CA GLN A 3 -3.62 -9.39 13.25
C GLN A 3 -3.00 -9.75 11.89
N ASN A 4 -2.77 -11.04 11.62
CA ASN A 4 -2.23 -11.48 10.33
C ASN A 4 -3.14 -11.14 9.15
N ALA A 5 -4.47 -11.18 9.35
CA ALA A 5 -5.42 -10.86 8.29
C ALA A 5 -5.29 -9.41 7.77
N TYR A 6 -4.92 -8.45 8.64
CA TYR A 6 -4.67 -7.07 8.22
C TYR A 6 -3.41 -6.95 7.38
N ILE A 7 -2.33 -7.64 7.79
CA ILE A 7 -1.06 -7.67 7.07
C ILE A 7 -1.24 -8.35 5.70
N GLU A 8 -1.92 -9.49 5.66
CA GLU A 8 -2.22 -10.21 4.41
C GLU A 8 -3.02 -9.36 3.43
N ARG A 9 -4.04 -8.63 3.93
CA ARG A 9 -4.84 -7.71 3.11
C ARG A 9 -3.99 -6.56 2.56
N HIS A 10 -3.09 -6.00 3.37
CA HIS A 10 -2.17 -4.95 2.94
C HIS A 10 -1.23 -5.47 1.84
N ASN A 11 -0.57 -6.60 2.08
CA ASN A 11 0.35 -7.23 1.13
C ASN A 11 -0.34 -7.57 -0.20
N ARG A 12 -1.58 -8.08 -0.14
CA ARG A 12 -2.39 -8.33 -1.33
C ARG A 12 -2.64 -7.03 -2.11
N THR A 13 -2.99 -5.95 -1.43
CA THR A 13 -3.24 -4.64 -2.06
C THR A 13 -1.98 -4.10 -2.74
N MET A 14 -0.84 -4.15 -2.05
CA MET A 14 0.46 -3.76 -2.60
C MET A 14 0.80 -4.57 -3.86
N ARG A 15 0.67 -5.90 -3.78
CA ARG A 15 1.00 -6.81 -4.88
C ARG A 15 0.23 -6.49 -6.16
N TYR A 16 -1.09 -6.33 -6.07
CA TYR A 16 -1.94 -6.04 -7.22
C TYR A 16 -1.92 -4.57 -7.65
N SER A 17 -1.45 -3.66 -6.79
CA SER A 17 -1.36 -2.24 -7.13
C SER A 17 -0.19 -1.97 -8.06
N TRP A 18 1.01 -2.43 -7.71
CA TRP A 18 2.24 -2.02 -8.39
C TRP A 18 3.29 -3.12 -8.55
N VAL A 19 3.49 -3.98 -7.54
CA VAL A 19 4.57 -4.99 -7.59
C VAL A 19 4.41 -5.94 -8.78
N SER A 20 3.18 -6.39 -9.06
CA SER A 20 2.95 -7.31 -10.19
C SER A 20 2.80 -6.61 -11.55
N LYS A 21 2.90 -5.28 -11.59
CA LYS A 21 2.67 -4.48 -12.81
C LYS A 21 3.94 -3.84 -13.34
N HIS A 22 5.03 -3.89 -12.58
CA HIS A 22 6.27 -3.20 -12.91
C HIS A 22 7.43 -4.21 -12.88
N LEU A 23 8.30 -4.10 -13.88
CA LEU A 23 9.60 -4.76 -13.90
C LEU A 23 10.60 -3.73 -13.42
N PHE A 24 11.27 -4.01 -12.30
CA PHE A 24 12.30 -3.15 -11.74
C PHE A 24 13.66 -3.63 -12.21
N GLU A 25 14.53 -2.69 -12.57
CA GLU A 25 15.89 -2.95 -13.02
C GLU A 25 16.88 -2.99 -11.84
N SER A 26 16.53 -2.37 -10.70
CA SER A 26 17.36 -2.38 -9.50
C SER A 26 16.57 -2.40 -8.19
N ILE A 27 17.28 -2.68 -7.10
CA ILE A 27 16.71 -2.61 -5.75
C ILE A 27 16.45 -1.16 -5.35
N GLU A 28 17.28 -0.20 -5.76
CA GLU A 28 17.01 1.21 -5.49
C GLU A 28 15.69 1.66 -6.13
N GLU A 29 15.41 1.21 -7.35
CA GLU A 29 14.17 1.54 -8.06
C GLU A 29 12.93 1.00 -7.32
N VAL A 30 12.96 -0.26 -6.88
CA VAL A 30 11.84 -0.85 -6.13
C VAL A 30 11.64 -0.16 -4.78
N GLN A 31 12.72 0.29 -4.13
CA GLN A 31 12.66 1.01 -2.85
C GLN A 31 12.07 2.41 -3.01
N ASP A 32 12.46 3.16 -4.04
CA ASP A 32 11.91 4.48 -4.33
C ASP A 32 10.40 4.39 -4.64
N TYR A 33 10.02 3.44 -5.50
CA TYR A 33 8.62 3.19 -5.80
C TYR A 33 7.82 2.79 -4.56
N ALA A 34 8.35 1.86 -3.75
CA ALA A 34 7.70 1.43 -2.51
C ALA A 34 7.49 2.59 -1.54
N THR A 35 8.48 3.49 -1.41
CA THR A 35 8.43 4.66 -0.53
C THR A 35 7.31 5.62 -0.98
N LYS A 36 7.28 5.95 -2.27
CA LYS A 36 6.24 6.80 -2.86
C LYS A 36 4.85 6.18 -2.71
N TRP A 37 4.73 4.89 -2.99
CA TRP A 37 3.46 4.18 -2.88
C TRP A 37 2.96 4.10 -1.43
N LEU A 38 3.86 3.88 -0.47
CA LEU A 38 3.49 3.86 0.95
C LEU A 38 2.99 5.23 1.42
N TRP A 39 3.64 6.31 0.97
CA TRP A 39 3.17 7.66 1.24
C TRP A 39 1.76 7.88 0.69
N PHE A 40 1.53 7.56 -0.59
CA PHE A 40 0.21 7.62 -1.22
C PHE A 40 -0.82 6.78 -0.47
N TYR A 41 -0.48 5.52 -0.14
CA TYR A 41 -1.37 4.61 0.56
C TYR A 41 -1.85 5.19 1.89
N ASN A 42 -0.94 5.82 2.64
CA ASN A 42 -1.22 6.34 3.98
C ASN A 42 -1.89 7.72 3.99
N HIS A 43 -1.62 8.57 2.99
CA HIS A 43 -2.05 9.97 2.99
C HIS A 43 -3.16 10.29 1.98
N GLU A 44 -3.31 9.51 0.90
CA GLU A 44 -4.20 9.88 -0.21
C GLU A 44 -5.16 8.76 -0.62
N ARG A 45 -4.79 7.49 -0.45
CA ARG A 45 -5.61 6.37 -0.90
C ARG A 45 -6.96 6.35 -0.16
N PRO A 46 -8.11 6.41 -0.85
CA PRO A 46 -9.40 6.37 -0.18
C PRO A 46 -9.74 4.96 0.32
N HIS A 47 -10.17 4.85 1.58
CA HIS A 47 -10.65 3.59 2.17
C HIS A 47 -12.16 3.64 2.40
N LYS A 48 -12.90 2.73 1.75
CA LYS A 48 -14.36 2.62 1.92
C LYS A 48 -14.78 2.42 3.39
N ALA A 49 -14.02 1.61 4.14
CA ALA A 49 -14.26 1.39 5.56
C ALA A 49 -14.11 2.65 6.42
N ASN A 50 -13.33 3.63 5.94
CA ASN A 50 -13.04 4.89 6.63
C ASN A 50 -13.82 6.06 6.01
N GLY A 51 -14.97 5.80 5.38
CA GLY A 51 -15.77 6.85 4.74
C GLY A 51 -15.05 7.56 3.59
N GLY A 52 -14.15 6.86 2.89
CA GLY A 52 -13.35 7.43 1.80
C GLY A 52 -12.09 8.16 2.27
N LYS A 53 -11.84 8.27 3.58
CA LYS A 53 -10.62 8.88 4.12
C LYS A 53 -9.40 7.95 3.98
N PRO A 54 -8.19 8.51 3.89
CA PRO A 54 -6.96 7.73 3.91
C PRO A 54 -6.67 7.17 5.32
N PRO A 55 -5.79 6.16 5.44
CA PRO A 55 -5.50 5.48 6.71
C PRO A 55 -5.09 6.43 7.84
N LEU A 56 -4.20 7.39 7.59
CA LEU A 56 -3.72 8.30 8.65
C LEU A 56 -4.76 9.31 9.12
N MET A 57 -5.80 9.59 8.32
CA MET A 57 -6.89 10.50 8.73
C MET A 57 -8.00 9.80 9.53
N ALA A 58 -7.91 8.48 9.67
CA ALA A 58 -8.84 7.66 10.44
C ALA A 58 -8.19 7.06 11.69
N ALA A 59 -6.88 7.31 11.91
CA ALA A 59 -6.12 6.90 13.07
C ALA A 59 -6.35 7.86 14.25
#